data_AF-A0A258QSZ6-F1
#
_entry.id   AF-A0A258QSZ6-F1
#
_cell.length_a   1.000
_cell.length_b   1.000
_cell.length_c   1.000
_cell.angle_alpha   90.00
_cell.angle_beta   90.00
_cell.angle_gamma   90.00
#
_symmetry.space_group_name_H-M   'P 1'
#
loop_
_entity.id
_entity.type
_entity.pdbx_description
1 polymer ?
#
loop_
_entity_poly.entity_id
_entity_poly.type
_entity_poly.pdbx_seq_one_letter_code
_entity_poly.pdbx_strand_id
1 'polypeptide(L)'
;MHGNRITALRWQDFLRELGYAVVVNESWSGDDSDLLIALHAYRSYSAIMKFHRHYPKRPIVLILTGTDLYRDMPIHGEVLRSMEIVDQLIVLQSAALDTIPAQLRYKAQVIYQSVTVDTAQSITQSDFQVTVIGHLREEKDPFCIARSLPLMPPDSKIKVQHLGMAMNEQMEQAGC
;
A
#
# COMPACT_ATOMS: atom_id res chain seq x y z
N MET A 1 -8.13 -2.80 8.82
CA MET A 1 -7.78 -1.43 8.40
C MET A 1 -7.11 -1.52 7.03
N HIS A 2 -7.48 -0.69 6.05
CA HIS A 2 -6.90 -0.76 4.69
C HIS A 2 -5.58 0.01 4.65
N GLY A 3 -4.46 -0.64 4.28
CA GLY A 3 -3.11 -0.05 4.30
C GLY A 3 -3.00 1.27 3.53
N ASN A 4 -3.72 1.42 2.41
CA ASN A 4 -3.72 2.66 1.62
C ASN A 4 -4.28 3.86 2.39
N ARG A 5 -5.25 3.66 3.30
CA ARG A 5 -5.81 4.74 4.11
C ARG A 5 -4.77 5.32 5.06
N ILE A 6 -3.91 4.48 5.64
CA ILE A 6 -2.79 4.95 6.47
C ILE A 6 -1.82 5.80 5.65
N THR A 7 -1.46 5.35 4.44
CA THR A 7 -0.63 6.17 3.55
C THR A 7 -1.28 7.51 3.22
N ALA A 8 -2.58 7.54 2.91
CA ALA A 8 -3.31 8.77 2.59
C ALA A 8 -3.32 9.77 3.76
N LEU A 9 -3.55 9.29 4.98
CA LEU A 9 -3.52 10.14 6.18
C LEU A 9 -2.13 10.71 6.45
N ARG A 10 -1.07 9.89 6.29
CA ARG A 10 0.31 10.37 6.42
C ARG A 10 0.65 11.47 5.40
N TRP A 11 0.24 11.30 4.15
CA TRP A 11 0.43 12.32 3.12
C TRP A 11 -0.37 13.58 3.43
N GLN A 12 -1.59 13.43 3.95
CA GLN A 12 -2.39 14.57 4.42
C GLN A 12 -1.65 15.36 5.51
N ASP A 13 -1.02 14.69 6.47
CA ASP A 13 -0.28 15.37 7.54
C ASP A 13 0.93 16.13 6.99
N PHE A 14 1.75 15.50 6.14
CA PHE A 14 2.90 16.19 5.51
C PHE A 14 2.48 17.39 4.65
N LEU A 15 1.40 17.27 3.88
CA LEU A 15 0.90 18.37 3.06
C LEU A 15 0.31 19.51 3.90
N ARG A 16 -0.33 19.19 5.03
CA ARG A 16 -0.81 20.20 5.98
C ARG A 16 0.34 20.95 6.65
N GLU A 17 1.42 20.25 7.02
CA GLU A 17 2.64 20.87 7.55
C GLU A 17 3.26 21.86 6.55
N LEU A 18 3.12 21.58 5.25
CA LEU A 18 3.53 22.49 4.17
C LEU A 18 2.53 23.62 3.90
N GLY A 19 1.41 23.69 4.62
CA GLY A 19 0.41 24.76 4.53
C GLY A 19 -0.72 24.50 3.54
N TYR A 20 -0.87 23.29 3.00
CA TYR A 20 -1.95 22.96 2.07
C TYR A 20 -3.24 22.54 2.77
N ALA A 21 -4.39 22.92 2.20
CA ALA A 21 -5.69 22.36 2.57
C ALA A 21 -5.86 20.97 1.94
N VAL A 22 -6.12 19.95 2.76
CA VAL A 22 -6.21 18.56 2.30
C VAL A 22 -7.45 17.87 2.81
N VAL A 23 -8.20 17.28 1.86
CA VAL A 23 -9.35 16.42 2.11
C VAL A 23 -9.01 15.00 1.64
N VAL A 24 -9.29 14.00 2.47
CA VAL A 24 -9.09 12.58 2.15
C VAL A 24 -10.44 11.92 1.94
N ASN A 25 -10.71 11.51 0.70
CA ASN A 25 -11.96 10.87 0.30
C ASN A 25 -11.69 9.51 -0.35
N GLU A 26 -12.60 8.57 -0.16
CA GLU A 26 -12.56 7.26 -0.84
C GLU A 26 -13.09 7.33 -2.28
N SER A 27 -13.89 8.34 -2.57
CA SER A 27 -14.36 8.65 -3.92
C SER A 27 -14.43 10.17 -4.11
N TRP A 28 -14.08 10.65 -5.30
CA TRP A 28 -14.15 12.08 -5.60
C TRP A 28 -15.58 12.50 -5.96
N SER A 29 -16.10 13.46 -5.20
CA SER A 29 -17.48 14.00 -5.25
C SER A 29 -17.68 15.11 -6.28
N GLY A 30 -16.60 15.63 -6.90
CA GLY A 30 -16.68 16.80 -7.77
C GLY A 30 -16.20 18.10 -7.13
N ASP A 31 -15.74 18.04 -5.88
CA ASP A 31 -15.27 19.22 -5.14
C ASP A 31 -14.11 19.92 -5.87
N ASP A 32 -14.09 21.26 -5.78
CA ASP A 32 -13.04 22.09 -6.36
C ASP A 32 -11.72 21.83 -5.65
N SER A 33 -10.68 21.47 -6.40
CA SER A 33 -9.36 21.13 -5.87
C SER A 33 -8.29 21.40 -6.92
N ASP A 34 -7.18 22.02 -6.51
CA ASP A 34 -6.08 22.41 -7.41
C ASP A 34 -5.22 21.22 -7.87
N LEU A 35 -5.23 20.12 -7.12
CA LEU A 35 -4.43 18.91 -7.34
C LEU A 35 -5.21 17.68 -6.85
N LEU A 36 -5.13 16.58 -7.61
CA LEU A 36 -5.57 15.26 -7.15
C LEU A 36 -4.35 14.38 -6.85
N ILE A 37 -4.27 13.82 -5.64
CA ILE A 37 -3.34 12.75 -5.30
C ILE A 37 -4.14 11.46 -5.13
N ALA A 38 -4.02 10.56 -6.11
CA ALA A 38 -4.68 9.26 -6.10
C ALA A 38 -3.77 8.20 -5.50
N LEU A 39 -4.32 7.33 -4.65
CA LEU A 39 -3.65 6.13 -4.17
C LEU A 39 -4.29 4.91 -4.81
N HIS A 40 -3.49 4.03 -5.38
CA HIS A 40 -3.92 2.82 -6.06
C HIS A 40 -4.61 3.08 -7.41
N ALA A 41 -3.94 2.72 -8.51
CA ALA A 41 -4.35 3.02 -9.89
C ALA A 41 -5.72 2.44 -10.21
N TYR A 42 -5.92 1.14 -9.97
CA TYR A 42 -7.19 0.48 -10.29
C TYR A 42 -8.35 1.05 -9.45
N ARG A 43 -8.19 1.11 -8.13
CA ARG A 43 -9.26 1.59 -7.22
C ARG A 43 -9.61 3.06 -7.42
N SER A 44 -8.63 3.88 -7.80
CA SER A 44 -8.83 5.32 -8.03
C SER A 44 -9.19 5.66 -9.48
N TYR A 45 -9.27 4.69 -10.39
CA TYR A 45 -9.51 4.93 -11.81
C TYR A 45 -10.70 5.86 -12.07
N SER A 46 -11.86 5.58 -11.45
CA SER A 46 -13.05 6.42 -11.63
C SER A 46 -12.83 7.87 -11.19
N ALA A 47 -12.13 8.09 -10.07
CA ALA A 47 -11.82 9.43 -9.57
C ALA A 47 -10.84 10.16 -10.50
N ILE A 48 -9.78 9.48 -10.95
CA ILE A 48 -8.79 10.02 -11.90
C ILE A 48 -9.47 10.46 -13.20
N MET A 49 -10.30 9.60 -13.79
CA MET A 49 -11.00 9.91 -15.04
C MET A 49 -11.94 11.11 -14.89
N LYS A 50 -12.72 11.15 -13.80
CA LYS A 50 -13.65 12.24 -13.53
C LYS A 50 -12.91 13.56 -13.30
N PHE A 51 -11.86 13.54 -12.49
CA PHE A 51 -11.06 14.73 -12.21
C PHE A 51 -10.37 15.26 -13.46
N HIS A 52 -9.73 14.38 -14.25
CA HIS A 52 -9.11 14.77 -15.52
C HIS A 52 -10.11 15.38 -16.51
N ARG A 53 -11.32 14.81 -16.61
CA ARG A 53 -12.37 15.35 -17.49
C ARG A 53 -12.87 16.72 -17.02
N HIS A 54 -13.04 16.89 -15.71
CA HIS A 54 -13.61 18.12 -15.15
C HIS A 54 -12.56 19.24 -15.09
N TYR A 55 -11.31 18.90 -14.79
CA TYR A 55 -10.19 19.83 -14.67
C TYR A 55 -8.99 19.38 -15.54
N PRO A 56 -9.07 19.51 -16.87
CA PRO A 56 -8.07 18.96 -17.80
C PRO A 56 -6.68 19.59 -17.72
N LYS A 57 -6.54 20.71 -17.00
CA LYS A 57 -5.26 21.41 -16.79
C LYS A 57 -4.71 21.29 -15.37
N ARG A 58 -5.45 20.64 -14.46
CA ARG A 58 -5.01 20.51 -13.07
C ARG A 58 -4.22 19.21 -12.89
N PRO A 59 -3.11 19.25 -12.15
CA PRO A 59 -2.24 18.10 -12.00
C PRO A 59 -2.93 16.94 -11.30
N ILE A 60 -2.53 15.73 -11.67
CA ILE A 60 -2.87 14.47 -11.03
C ILE A 60 -1.58 13.71 -10.73
N VAL A 61 -1.40 13.37 -9.46
CA VAL A 61 -0.31 12.51 -8.98
C VAL A 61 -0.89 11.16 -8.61
N LEU A 62 -0.32 10.07 -9.11
CA LEU A 62 -0.74 8.71 -8.78
C LEU A 62 0.35 8.00 -7.99
N ILE A 63 0.03 7.61 -6.76
CA ILE A 63 0.87 6.75 -5.93
C ILE A 63 0.50 5.30 -6.22
N LEU A 64 1.42 4.57 -6.86
CA LEU A 64 1.28 3.15 -7.16
C LEU A 64 1.51 2.34 -5.88
N THR A 65 0.55 1.44 -5.59
CA THR A 65 0.58 0.58 -4.42
C THR A 65 0.95 -0.85 -4.80
N GLY A 66 1.32 -1.69 -3.84
CA GLY A 66 1.80 -3.05 -4.12
C GLY A 66 0.85 -3.87 -5.00
N THR A 67 -0.46 -3.80 -4.76
CA THR A 67 -1.43 -4.55 -5.57
C THR A 67 -1.53 -4.05 -7.00
N ASP A 68 -1.31 -2.75 -7.28
CA ASP A 68 -1.24 -2.27 -8.67
C ASP A 68 -0.15 -3.02 -9.43
N LEU A 69 1.05 -3.10 -8.85
CA LEU A 69 2.24 -3.62 -9.52
C LEU A 69 2.23 -5.15 -9.65
N TYR A 70 1.76 -5.85 -8.62
CA TYR A 70 1.92 -7.30 -8.51
C TYR A 70 0.67 -8.10 -8.85
N ARG A 71 -0.51 -7.47 -8.81
CA ARG A 71 -1.79 -8.17 -8.94
C ARG A 71 -2.67 -7.57 -10.03
N ASP A 72 -2.86 -6.26 -10.02
CA ASP A 72 -3.93 -5.62 -10.76
C ASP A 72 -3.49 -5.20 -12.18
N MET A 73 -2.25 -4.73 -12.38
CA MET A 73 -1.74 -4.33 -13.71
C MET A 73 -1.85 -5.42 -14.79
N PRO A 74 -1.57 -6.71 -14.51
CA PRO A 74 -1.72 -7.77 -15.52
C PRO A 74 -3.16 -8.09 -15.92
N ILE A 75 -4.15 -7.75 -15.08
CA ILE A 75 -5.55 -8.18 -15.24
C ILE A 75 -6.54 -7.03 -15.49
N HIS A 76 -6.16 -5.79 -15.14
CA HIS A 76 -7.01 -4.60 -15.24
C HIS A 76 -6.34 -3.53 -16.10
N GLY A 77 -6.84 -3.34 -17.32
CA GLY A 77 -6.34 -2.31 -18.25
C GLY A 77 -6.50 -0.88 -17.72
N GLU A 78 -7.39 -0.68 -16.76
CA GLU A 78 -7.59 0.58 -16.03
C GLU A 78 -6.34 1.04 -15.28
N VAL A 79 -5.46 0.11 -14.88
CA VAL A 79 -4.18 0.46 -14.23
C VAL A 79 -3.31 1.23 -15.22
N LEU A 80 -3.07 0.68 -16.41
CA LEU A 80 -2.28 1.34 -17.44
C LEU A 80 -2.91 2.67 -17.87
N ARG A 81 -4.23 2.70 -18.02
CA ARG A 81 -4.96 3.91 -18.41
C ARG A 81 -4.85 5.02 -17.38
N SER A 82 -4.92 4.68 -16.08
CA SER A 82 -4.66 5.61 -14.99
C SER A 82 -3.22 6.15 -15.08
N MET A 83 -2.26 5.26 -15.29
CA MET A 83 -0.85 5.64 -15.39
C MET A 83 -0.56 6.54 -16.59
N GLU A 84 -1.26 6.36 -17.71
CA GLU A 84 -1.11 7.20 -18.90
C GLU A 84 -1.62 8.63 -18.66
N ILE A 85 -2.75 8.78 -17.97
CA ILE A 85 -3.47 10.05 -17.80
C ILE A 85 -2.82 10.99 -16.77
N VAL A 86 -2.26 10.44 -15.70
CA VAL A 86 -1.69 11.25 -14.61
C VAL A 86 -0.39 11.96 -15.00
N ASP A 87 -0.09 13.08 -14.37
CA ASP A 87 1.09 13.90 -14.65
C ASP A 87 2.36 13.36 -13.99
N GLN A 88 2.22 12.71 -12.83
CA GLN A 88 3.32 12.09 -12.10
C GLN A 88 2.91 10.74 -11.52
N LEU A 89 3.87 9.81 -11.52
CA LEU A 89 3.80 8.51 -10.87
C LEU A 89 4.73 8.52 -9.67
N ILE A 90 4.22 8.12 -8.51
CA ILE A 90 5.03 7.90 -7.31
C ILE A 90 5.06 6.40 -7.02
N VAL A 91 6.25 5.85 -6.84
CA VAL A 91 6.47 4.49 -6.34
C VAL A 91 7.14 4.53 -4.97
N LEU A 92 6.82 3.55 -4.13
CA LEU A 92 7.28 3.51 -2.73
C LEU A 92 8.56 2.68 -2.53
N GLN A 93 9.15 2.20 -3.64
CA GLN A 93 10.41 1.46 -3.68
C GLN A 93 11.04 1.56 -5.09
N SER A 94 12.35 1.40 -5.19
CA SER A 94 13.07 1.51 -6.47
C SER A 94 12.77 0.37 -7.45
N ALA A 95 12.63 -0.88 -6.97
CA ALA A 95 12.33 -2.03 -7.83
C ALA A 95 10.98 -1.91 -8.57
N ALA A 96 10.07 -1.06 -8.10
CA ALA A 96 8.81 -0.78 -8.80
C ALA A 96 9.03 -0.08 -10.15
N LEU A 97 10.15 0.64 -10.35
CA LEU A 97 10.43 1.31 -11.62
C LEU A 97 10.53 0.33 -12.79
N ASP A 98 11.03 -0.89 -12.53
CA ASP A 98 11.16 -1.93 -13.55
C ASP A 98 9.79 -2.42 -14.04
N THR A 99 8.78 -2.39 -13.17
CA THR A 99 7.40 -2.78 -13.47
C THR A 99 6.62 -1.70 -14.26
N ILE A 100 7.09 -0.45 -14.25
CA ILE A 100 6.46 0.64 -15.01
C ILE A 100 6.81 0.49 -16.50
N PRO A 101 5.82 0.59 -17.42
CA PRO A 101 6.09 0.61 -18.86
C PRO A 101 7.12 1.68 -19.22
N ALA A 102 8.09 1.33 -20.07
CA ALA A 102 9.24 2.19 -20.36
C ALA A 102 8.84 3.61 -20.80
N GLN A 103 7.77 3.73 -21.60
CA GLN A 103 7.23 5.01 -22.08
C GLN A 103 6.62 5.89 -20.98
N LEU A 104 6.36 5.35 -19.78
CA LEU A 104 5.80 6.09 -18.65
C LEU A 104 6.83 6.37 -17.54
N ARG A 105 8.05 5.80 -17.63
CA ARG A 105 9.08 5.96 -16.59
C ARG A 105 9.57 7.39 -16.42
N TYR A 106 9.50 8.23 -17.47
CA TYR A 106 9.96 9.62 -17.41
C TYR A 106 9.23 10.49 -16.37
N LYS A 107 8.01 10.09 -15.98
CA LYS A 107 7.21 10.76 -14.96
C LYS A 107 7.15 9.98 -13.64
N ALA A 108 7.98 8.95 -13.47
CA ALA A 108 8.04 8.16 -12.25
C ALA A 108 9.10 8.70 -11.28
N GLN A 109 8.73 8.83 -10.01
CA GLN A 109 9.60 9.23 -8.91
C GLN A 109 9.49 8.23 -7.76
N VAL A 110 10.61 7.94 -7.11
CA VAL A 110 10.65 7.07 -5.93
C VAL A 110 10.56 7.95 -4.69
N ILE A 111 9.52 7.75 -3.88
CA ILE A 111 9.41 8.36 -2.55
C ILE A 111 9.31 7.24 -1.53
N TYR A 112 10.42 7.00 -0.82
CA TYR A 112 10.46 6.03 0.26
C TYR A 112 9.61 6.51 1.43
N GLN A 113 8.79 5.61 1.98
CA GLN A 113 8.07 5.92 3.20
C GLN A 113 9.02 5.85 4.39
N SER A 114 9.25 7.00 5.03
CA SER A 114 9.98 7.05 6.29
C SER A 114 9.19 6.33 7.39
N VAL A 115 9.89 5.85 8.41
CA VAL A 115 9.28 5.45 9.68
C VAL A 115 10.12 6.07 10.78
N THR A 116 9.47 6.76 11.72
CA THR A 116 10.11 7.13 12.97
C THR A 116 10.21 5.86 13.80
N VAL A 117 11.44 5.45 14.10
CA VAL A 117 11.68 4.31 14.99
C VAL A 117 11.93 4.90 16.36
N ASP A 118 10.98 4.76 17.27
CA ASP A 118 11.28 4.92 18.68
C ASP A 118 12.23 3.79 19.06
N THR A 119 13.43 4.15 19.51
CA THR A 119 14.42 3.18 20.00
C THR A 119 13.78 2.34 21.10
N ALA A 120 13.62 1.04 20.84
CA ALA A 120 13.06 0.12 21.80
C ALA A 120 13.91 0.10 23.08
N GLN A 121 13.25 0.20 24.24
CA GLN A 121 13.83 -0.21 25.51
C GLN A 121 14.24 -1.69 25.41
N SER A 122 15.38 -2.06 25.98
CA SER A 122 15.88 -3.44 25.91
C SER A 122 14.85 -4.40 26.49
N ILE A 123 14.26 -5.25 25.64
CA ILE A 123 13.37 -6.31 26.10
C ILE A 123 14.25 -7.48 26.56
N THR A 124 14.33 -7.69 27.88
CA THR A 124 14.92 -8.90 28.45
C THR A 124 13.88 -10.02 28.45
N GLN A 125 13.68 -10.67 27.31
CA GLN A 125 12.90 -11.91 27.23
C GLN A 125 13.82 -13.12 27.13
N SER A 126 13.51 -14.18 27.88
CA SER A 126 14.25 -15.45 27.88
C SER A 126 13.96 -16.31 26.65
N ASP A 127 12.87 -16.04 25.95
CA ASP A 127 12.38 -16.83 24.82
C ASP A 127 12.47 -16.03 23.52
N PHE A 128 12.84 -16.69 22.42
CA PHE A 128 12.89 -16.07 21.10
C PHE A 128 11.46 -15.96 20.52
N GLN A 129 10.88 -14.75 20.56
CA GLN A 129 9.55 -14.48 20.02
C GLN A 129 9.64 -14.06 18.55
N VAL A 130 8.91 -14.76 17.68
CA VAL A 130 8.67 -14.38 16.29
C VAL A 130 7.28 -13.78 16.18
N THR A 131 7.20 -12.51 15.79
CA THR A 131 5.91 -11.84 15.56
C THR A 131 5.68 -11.65 14.07
N VAL A 132 4.61 -12.25 13.54
CA VAL A 132 4.14 -12.03 12.17
C VAL A 132 3.07 -10.95 12.20
N ILE A 133 3.28 -9.85 11.47
CA ILE A 133 2.35 -8.71 11.48
C ILE A 133 1.68 -8.57 10.12
N GLY A 134 0.36 -8.63 10.11
CA GLY A 134 -0.46 -8.37 8.93
C GLY A 134 -1.72 -9.21 8.89
N HIS A 135 -2.80 -8.66 8.34
CA HIS A 135 -4.02 -9.41 8.04
C HIS A 135 -3.75 -10.68 7.22
N LEU A 136 -4.48 -11.76 7.50
CA LEU A 136 -4.42 -13.00 6.70
C LEU A 136 -4.94 -12.68 5.31
N ARG A 137 -4.06 -12.77 4.31
CA ARG A 137 -4.38 -12.53 2.90
C ARG A 137 -3.54 -13.41 2.02
N GLU A 138 -4.10 -13.85 0.90
CA GLU A 138 -3.43 -14.80 0.01
C GLU A 138 -2.09 -14.25 -0.48
N GLU A 139 -2.01 -12.96 -0.80
CA GLU A 139 -0.76 -12.33 -1.23
C GLU A 139 0.37 -12.34 -0.17
N LYS A 140 0.06 -12.67 1.08
CA LYS A 140 1.01 -12.75 2.19
C LYS A 140 1.37 -14.19 2.59
N ASP A 141 0.73 -15.20 2.02
CA ASP A 141 0.84 -16.61 2.43
C ASP A 141 0.93 -16.78 3.96
N PRO A 142 -0.13 -16.39 4.70
CA PRO A 142 -0.04 -16.13 6.13
C PRO A 142 0.21 -17.39 6.96
N PHE A 143 -0.09 -18.57 6.39
CA PHE A 143 0.12 -19.87 7.03
C PHE A 143 1.51 -20.45 6.75
N CYS A 144 2.35 -19.78 5.97
CA CYS A 144 3.72 -20.22 5.68
C CYS A 144 4.47 -20.56 6.98
N ILE A 145 4.43 -19.66 7.97
CA ILE A 145 5.10 -19.88 9.25
C ILE A 145 4.58 -21.11 10.00
N ALA A 146 3.26 -21.32 10.01
CA ALA A 146 2.63 -22.46 10.67
C ALA A 146 3.06 -23.77 10.01
N ARG A 147 3.09 -23.82 8.67
CA ARG A 147 3.56 -24.98 7.89
C ARG A 147 5.05 -25.25 8.07
N SER A 148 5.84 -24.24 8.45
CA SER A 148 7.28 -24.40 8.72
C SER A 148 7.60 -24.85 10.14
N LEU A 149 6.68 -24.74 11.11
CA LEU A 149 6.93 -25.15 12.50
C LEU A 149 7.41 -26.60 12.66
N PRO A 150 6.89 -27.60 11.91
CA PRO A 150 7.38 -28.98 12.00
C PRO A 150 8.82 -29.17 11.55
N LEU A 151 9.42 -28.19 10.86
CA LEU A 151 10.83 -28.24 10.43
C LEU A 151 11.80 -27.81 11.54
N MET A 152 11.28 -27.35 12.68
CA MET A 152 12.10 -26.91 13.81
C MET A 152 12.63 -28.11 14.63
N PRO A 153 13.78 -27.96 15.29
CA PRO A 153 14.24 -28.92 16.28
C PRO A 153 13.16 -29.18 17.35
N PRO A 154 12.98 -30.43 17.82
CA PRO A 154 11.98 -30.75 18.83
C PRO A 154 12.13 -30.00 20.16
N ASP A 155 13.34 -29.51 20.46
CA ASP A 155 13.69 -28.72 21.65
C ASP A 155 13.61 -27.20 21.45
N SER A 156 13.13 -26.76 20.28
CA SER A 156 12.90 -25.34 19.97
C SER A 156 11.91 -24.70 20.94
N LYS A 157 12.26 -23.52 21.46
CA LYS A 157 11.42 -22.70 22.35
C LYS A 157 10.83 -21.47 21.66
N ILE A 158 10.86 -21.43 20.32
CA ILE A 158 10.34 -20.29 19.56
C ILE A 158 8.84 -20.14 19.82
N LYS A 159 8.42 -18.92 20.12
CA LYS A 159 7.00 -18.56 20.22
C LYS A 159 6.62 -17.74 18.99
N VAL A 160 5.66 -18.24 18.22
CA VAL A 160 5.10 -17.50 17.08
C VAL A 160 3.82 -16.80 17.52
N GLN A 161 3.77 -15.47 17.36
CA GLN A 161 2.56 -14.68 17.53
C GLN A 161 2.18 -14.07 16.19
N HIS A 162 0.92 -14.20 15.80
CA HIS A 162 0.40 -13.52 14.62
C HIS A 162 -0.51 -12.35 15.04
N LEU A 163 -0.24 -11.17 14.49
CA LEU A 163 -0.98 -9.94 14.73
C LEU A 163 -1.67 -9.52 13.44
N GLY A 164 -2.95 -9.87 13.30
CA GLY A 164 -3.75 -9.52 12.15
C GLY A 164 -5.09 -10.26 12.17
N MET A 165 -6.09 -9.67 11.52
CA MET A 165 -7.40 -10.32 11.34
C MET A 165 -7.42 -11.19 10.09
N ALA A 166 -8.25 -12.23 10.08
CA ALA A 166 -8.68 -12.92 8.88
C ALA A 166 -9.45 -11.97 7.96
N MET A 167 -9.21 -12.04 6.64
CA MET A 167 -9.92 -11.20 5.66
C MET A 167 -11.07 -11.94 4.95
N ASN A 168 -11.24 -13.24 5.23
CA ASN A 168 -12.37 -14.05 4.79
C ASN A 168 -12.60 -15.20 5.79
N GLU A 169 -13.80 -15.80 5.75
CA GLU A 169 -14.20 -16.91 6.63
C GLU A 169 -13.28 -18.14 6.47
N GLN A 170 -12.81 -18.39 5.25
CA GLN A 170 -11.95 -19.53 4.94
C GLN A 170 -10.62 -19.44 5.70
N MET A 171 -10.04 -18.24 5.79
CA MET A 171 -8.82 -17.95 6.55
C MET A 171 -9.06 -17.89 8.05
N GLU A 172 -10.27 -17.51 8.48
CA GLU A 172 -10.65 -17.57 9.90
C GLU A 172 -10.71 -19.01 10.39
N GLN A 173 -11.34 -19.90 9.62
CA GLN A 173 -11.42 -21.34 9.94
C GLN A 173 -10.05 -22.02 9.92
N ALA A 174 -9.16 -21.64 9.01
CA ALA A 174 -7.81 -22.21 8.91
C ALA A 174 -6.83 -21.67 9.96
N GLY A 175 -7.17 -20.58 10.67
CA GLY A 175 -6.33 -19.98 11.71
C GLY A 175 -6.67 -20.42 13.14
N CYS A 176 -7.78 -21.13 13.33
CA CYS A 176 -8.19 -21.76 14.59
C CYS A 176 -7.58 -23.16 14.74
#